data_AF-A0A1F2SYJ1-F1
#
_entry.id   AF-A0A1F2SYJ1-F1
#
_cell.length_a   1.000
_cell.length_b   1.000
_cell.length_c   1.000
_cell.angle_alpha   90.00
_cell.angle_beta   90.00
_cell.angle_gamma   90.00
#
_symmetry.space_group_name_H-M   'P 1'
#
loop_
_entity.id
_entity.type
_entity.pdbx_description
1 polymer ?
#
loop_
_entity_poly.entity_id
_entity_poly.type
_entity_poly.pdbx_seq_one_letter_code
_entity_poly.pdbx_strand_id
1 'polypeptide(L)'
;MLPEPYAHDILLQFLAETGLIGTSIVVVAVSLWFLRSFRVLAARGSPEQFCAIAIVGIEFVHSLVEFPLWHAHFLGLTALLMGVAETRSVLLRSAALGRVGVVAVVLIGGTLLASTVKDHHELLLWDLKANSMMPRGMHDERVSRTQEQRELERLRRSLLAPYVDIGLAFSLPISRDNLESKISFNERAMHFLPLFPIVRKQIIFLAMAGREQESLELVEYMARHQPGSLGELRDTLNQLKDSELPEDSAVRAKVDSLISRSRP
;
A
#
# COMPACT_ATOMS: atom_id res chain seq x y z
N MET A 1 14.78 -6.18 7.71
CA MET A 1 14.57 -4.72 7.73
C MET A 1 15.16 -4.19 6.44
N LEU A 2 14.32 -3.87 5.47
CA LEU A 2 14.76 -3.30 4.19
C LEU A 2 15.00 -1.80 4.40
N PRO A 3 16.11 -1.22 3.90
CA PRO A 3 16.26 0.22 3.85
C PRO A 3 15.28 0.75 2.80
N GLU A 4 14.22 1.39 3.25
CA GLU A 4 13.21 2.00 2.39
C GLU A 4 13.73 3.35 1.84
N PRO A 5 13.76 3.56 0.52
CA PRO A 5 14.18 4.82 -0.09
C PRO A 5 13.02 5.82 -0.18
N TYR A 6 12.27 6.01 0.91
CA TYR A 6 11.22 7.02 0.97
C TYR A 6 11.77 8.31 1.58
N ALA A 7 11.22 9.44 1.15
CA ALA A 7 11.38 10.68 1.88
C ALA A 7 10.83 10.49 3.30
N HIS A 8 11.71 10.48 4.29
CA HIS A 8 11.39 10.29 5.71
C HIS A 8 10.71 11.54 6.32
N ASP A 9 9.90 12.25 5.54
CA ASP A 9 9.31 13.53 5.91
C ASP A 9 7.88 13.62 5.36
N ILE A 10 6.93 13.76 6.26
CA ILE A 10 5.50 13.89 5.97
C ILE A 10 5.18 15.08 5.05
N LEU A 11 5.98 16.16 5.06
CA LEU A 11 5.80 17.30 4.16
C LEU A 11 6.17 16.95 2.72
N LEU A 12 7.27 16.23 2.52
CA LEU A 12 7.66 15.75 1.19
C LEU A 12 6.64 14.76 0.64
N GLN A 13 6.13 13.88 1.52
CA GLN A 13 5.05 12.96 1.16
C GLN A 13 3.79 13.72 0.71
N PHE A 14 3.31 14.68 1.50
CA PHE A 14 2.13 15.47 1.12
C PHE A 14 2.36 16.29 -0.15
N LEU A 15 3.56 16.83 -0.34
CA LEU A 15 3.90 17.59 -1.55
C LEU A 15 3.88 16.70 -2.80
N ALA A 16 4.35 15.46 -2.68
CA ALA A 16 4.30 14.48 -3.76
C ALA A 16 2.87 14.03 -4.08
N GLU A 17 2.04 13.80 -3.06
CA GLU A 17 0.68 13.27 -3.23
C GLU A 17 -0.36 14.33 -3.60
N THR A 18 -0.28 15.52 -3.00
CA THR A 18 -1.32 16.55 -3.08
C THR A 18 -0.86 17.85 -3.75
N GLY A 19 0.43 17.94 -4.06
CA GLY A 19 1.04 19.15 -4.59
C GLY A 19 1.07 20.29 -3.57
N LEU A 20 1.57 21.44 -4.02
CA LEU A 20 1.77 22.60 -3.13
C LEU A 20 0.48 23.08 -2.47
N ILE A 21 -0.65 23.03 -3.19
CA ILE A 21 -1.94 23.52 -2.72
C ILE A 21 -2.45 22.65 -1.56
N GLY A 22 -2.49 21.33 -1.75
CA GLY A 22 -2.96 20.40 -0.72
C GLY A 22 -2.10 20.47 0.55
N THR A 23 -0.78 20.43 0.38
CA THR A 23 0.17 20.59 1.50
C THR A 23 -0.04 21.91 2.24
N SER A 24 -0.23 23.02 1.51
CA SER A 24 -0.43 24.34 2.13
C SER A 24 -1.69 24.39 2.99
N ILE A 25 -2.79 23.77 2.55
CA ILE A 25 -4.04 23.71 3.31
C ILE A 25 -3.82 22.99 4.64
N VAL A 26 -3.18 21.82 4.60
CA VAL A 26 -2.91 21.01 5.81
C VAL A 26 -1.98 21.75 6.76
N VAL A 27 -0.86 22.29 6.26
CA VAL A 27 0.11 23.03 7.07
C VAL A 27 -0.52 24.25 7.74
N VAL A 28 -1.33 25.02 7.01
CA VAL A 28 -2.03 26.18 7.57
C VAL A 28 -3.04 25.74 8.65
N ALA A 29 -3.83 24.70 8.40
CA ALA A 29 -4.81 24.20 9.37
C ALA A 29 -4.14 23.74 10.67
N VAL A 30 -3.09 22.91 10.58
CA VAL A 30 -2.32 22.40 11.72
C VAL A 30 -1.62 23.55 12.46
N SER A 31 -0.98 24.48 11.74
CA SER A 31 -0.32 25.64 12.35
C SER A 31 -1.30 26.52 13.11
N LEU A 32 -2.48 26.79 12.53
CA LEU A 32 -3.53 27.56 13.19
C LEU A 32 -4.08 26.84 14.42
N TRP A 33 -4.18 25.52 14.39
CA TRP A 33 -4.56 24.72 15.57
C TRP A 33 -3.51 24.86 16.67
N PHE A 34 -2.22 24.64 16.39
CA PHE A 34 -1.14 24.82 17.38
C PHE A 34 -1.12 26.23 17.97
N LEU A 35 -1.15 27.26 17.11
CA LEU A 35 -1.15 28.67 17.56
C LEU A 35 -2.31 28.96 18.51
N ARG A 36 -3.49 28.38 18.27
CA ARG A 36 -4.66 28.54 19.14
C ARG A 36 -4.51 27.74 20.43
N SER A 37 -4.14 26.46 20.34
CA SER A 37 -3.95 25.58 21.48
C SER A 37 -2.91 26.13 22.46
N PHE A 38 -1.79 26.66 21.96
CA PHE A 38 -0.79 27.33 22.80
C PHE A 38 -1.32 28.60 23.48
N ARG A 39 -2.14 29.41 22.80
CA ARG A 39 -2.77 30.59 23.44
C ARG A 39 -3.74 30.18 24.55
N VAL A 40 -4.52 29.14 24.34
CA VAL A 40 -5.45 28.61 25.35
C VAL A 40 -4.68 28.05 26.54
N LEU A 41 -3.62 27.28 26.28
CA LEU A 41 -2.73 26.76 27.32
C LEU A 41 -2.10 27.91 28.13
N ALA A 42 -1.58 28.94 27.47
CA ALA A 42 -1.01 30.10 28.16
C ALA A 42 -2.04 30.87 29.00
N ALA A 43 -3.29 30.92 28.56
CA ALA A 43 -4.36 31.62 29.26
C ALA A 43 -4.97 30.83 30.43
N ARG A 44 -5.04 29.50 30.33
CA ARG A 44 -5.78 28.63 31.28
C ARG A 44 -4.91 27.69 32.10
N GLY A 45 -3.69 27.40 31.65
CA GLY A 45 -2.76 26.51 32.34
C GLY A 45 -3.24 25.06 32.51
N SER A 46 -4.16 24.58 31.67
CA SER A 46 -4.76 23.24 31.81
C SER A 46 -3.76 22.11 31.45
N PRO A 47 -3.46 21.18 32.37
CA PRO A 47 -2.56 20.05 32.11
C PRO A 47 -3.02 19.15 30.96
N GLU A 48 -4.33 19.03 30.75
CA GLU A 48 -4.93 18.21 29.68
C GLU A 48 -4.60 18.78 28.30
N GLN A 49 -4.71 20.10 28.14
CA GLN A 49 -4.34 20.79 26.90
C GLN A 49 -2.84 20.66 26.63
N PHE A 50 -2.01 20.77 27.67
CA PHE A 50 -0.56 20.58 27.54
C PHE A 50 -0.26 19.16 27.07
N CYS A 51 -0.89 18.16 27.67
CA CYS A 51 -0.69 16.75 27.30
C CYS A 51 -1.11 16.49 25.85
N ALA A 52 -2.27 17.01 25.42
CA ALA A 52 -2.74 16.87 24.04
C ALA A 52 -1.79 17.55 23.03
N ILE A 53 -1.34 18.77 23.31
CA ILE A 53 -0.36 19.48 22.47
C ILE A 53 0.96 18.70 22.41
N ALA A 54 1.42 18.16 23.54
CA ALA A 54 2.66 17.39 23.61
C ALA A 54 2.59 16.12 22.77
N ILE A 55 1.51 15.32 22.89
CA ILE A 55 1.34 14.08 22.11
C ILE A 55 1.29 14.39 20.60
N VAL A 56 0.46 15.36 20.19
CA VAL A 56 0.35 15.76 18.77
C VAL A 56 1.68 16.35 18.26
N GLY A 57 2.39 17.11 19.10
CA GLY A 57 3.70 17.67 18.77
C GLY A 57 4.78 16.60 18.59
N ILE A 58 4.83 15.61 19.48
CA ILE A 58 5.75 14.46 19.38
C ILE A 58 5.49 13.69 18.08
N GLU A 59 4.23 13.37 17.80
CA GLU A 59 3.83 12.68 16.58
C GLU A 59 4.23 13.45 15.31
N PHE A 60 4.06 14.78 15.31
CA PHE A 60 4.48 15.62 14.20
C PHE A 60 6.00 15.67 14.03
N VAL A 61 6.76 15.78 15.13
CA VAL A 61 8.23 15.78 15.09
C VAL A 61 8.76 14.44 14.57
N HIS A 62 8.22 13.31 15.05
CA HIS A 62 8.59 12.00 14.50
C HIS A 62 8.23 11.88 13.02
N SER A 63 7.08 12.44 12.62
CA SER A 63 6.65 12.50 11.21
C SER A 63 7.55 13.31 10.29
N LEU A 64 8.29 14.28 10.84
CA LEU A 64 9.23 15.11 10.10
C LEU A 64 10.65 14.53 10.06
N VAL A 65 11.07 13.85 11.14
CA VAL A 65 12.49 13.52 11.37
C VAL A 65 12.81 12.05 11.17
N GLU A 66 11.91 11.14 11.53
CA GLU A 66 12.23 9.71 11.62
C GLU A 66 11.36 8.85 10.71
N PHE A 67 10.04 8.93 10.90
CA PHE A 67 9.08 8.07 10.20
C PHE A 67 7.84 8.89 9.86
N PRO A 68 7.45 9.00 8.59
CA PRO A 68 6.21 9.69 8.26
C PRO A 68 5.04 8.90 8.86
N LEU A 69 4.41 9.40 9.93
CA LEU A 69 3.31 8.72 10.61
C LEU A 69 1.98 8.98 9.88
N TRP A 70 1.96 8.69 8.58
CA TRP A 70 0.81 8.91 7.68
C TRP A 70 -0.22 7.78 7.72
N HIS A 71 0.05 6.69 8.44
CA HIS A 71 -0.91 5.59 8.55
C HIS A 71 -2.15 6.02 9.35
N ALA A 72 -3.32 5.50 8.95
CA ALA A 72 -4.61 5.89 9.50
C ALA A 72 -4.72 5.74 11.03
N HIS A 73 -4.00 4.81 11.65
CA HIS A 73 -4.00 4.60 13.10
C HIS A 73 -3.35 5.76 13.86
N PHE A 74 -2.33 6.40 13.27
CA PHE A 74 -1.67 7.60 13.78
C PHE A 74 -2.55 8.82 13.50
N LEU A 75 -2.82 9.11 12.22
CA LEU A 75 -3.66 10.25 11.82
C LEU A 75 -5.03 10.28 12.48
N GLY A 76 -5.67 9.12 12.67
CA GLY A 76 -6.96 9.01 13.35
C GLY A 76 -6.87 9.36 14.83
N LEU A 77 -5.81 8.92 15.51
CA LEU A 77 -5.54 9.30 16.90
C LEU A 77 -5.19 10.79 17.01
N THR A 78 -4.35 11.32 16.12
CA THR A 78 -4.03 12.76 16.05
C THR A 78 -5.29 13.59 15.88
N ALA A 79 -6.14 13.23 14.91
CA ALA A 79 -7.37 13.96 14.62
C ALA A 79 -8.35 13.93 15.81
N LEU A 80 -8.46 12.78 16.49
CA LEU A 80 -9.26 12.65 17.70
C LEU A 80 -8.74 13.54 18.82
N LEU A 81 -7.43 13.51 19.10
CA LEU A 81 -6.80 14.34 20.12
C LEU A 81 -6.93 15.83 19.82
N MET A 82 -6.72 16.23 18.56
CA MET A 82 -6.92 17.61 18.12
C MET A 82 -8.36 18.08 18.30
N GLY A 83 -9.33 17.20 18.02
CA GLY A 83 -10.76 17.47 18.21
C GLY A 83 -11.18 17.56 19.68
N VAL A 84 -10.68 16.66 20.53
CA VAL A 84 -10.96 16.66 21.98
C VAL A 84 -10.33 17.86 22.67
N ALA A 85 -9.13 18.28 22.24
CA ALA A 85 -8.44 19.45 22.77
C ALA A 85 -8.89 20.77 22.12
N GLU A 86 -9.86 20.73 21.20
CA GLU A 86 -10.47 21.95 20.66
C GLU A 86 -11.45 22.52 21.66
N THR A 87 -11.23 23.79 22.04
CA THR A 87 -12.00 24.45 23.10
C THR A 87 -13.03 25.44 22.56
N ARG A 88 -13.03 25.70 21.25
CA ARG A 88 -14.02 26.54 20.58
C ARG A 88 -15.06 25.71 19.82
N SER A 89 -16.33 26.04 20.05
CA SER A 89 -17.36 25.74 19.07
C SER A 89 -17.21 26.70 17.89
N VAL A 90 -17.00 26.14 16.69
CA VAL A 90 -17.14 26.91 15.45
C VAL A 90 -18.64 27.19 15.29
N LEU A 91 -19.09 28.33 15.79
CA LEU A 91 -20.46 28.79 15.62
C LEU A 91 -20.66 29.15 14.16
N LEU A 92 -21.20 28.19 13.39
CA LEU A 92 -21.69 28.46 12.05
C LEU A 92 -22.86 29.43 12.14
N ARG A 93 -22.91 30.37 11.19
CA ARG A 93 -23.95 31.42 11.14
C ARG A 93 -25.38 30.86 11.19
N SER A 94 -25.55 29.59 10.79
CA SER A 94 -26.76 28.80 11.01
C SER A 94 -26.42 27.51 11.77
N ALA A 95 -26.98 27.37 12.98
CA ALA A 95 -26.88 26.14 13.76
C ALA A 95 -27.51 24.93 13.05
N ALA A 96 -28.52 25.16 12.19
CA ALA A 96 -29.12 24.11 11.37
C ALA A 96 -28.14 23.60 10.31
N LEU A 97 -27.47 24.50 9.57
CA LEU A 97 -26.43 24.10 8.60
C LEU A 97 -25.26 23.38 9.28
N GLY A 98 -24.85 23.83 10.47
CA GLY A 98 -23.80 23.15 11.23
C GLY A 98 -24.16 21.75 11.65
N ARG A 99 -25.38 21.55 12.17
CA ARG A 99 -25.87 20.21 12.52
C ARG A 99 -25.98 19.30 11.30
N VAL A 100 -26.50 19.81 10.19
CA VAL A 100 -26.57 19.05 8.92
C VAL A 100 -25.17 18.68 8.44
N GLY A 101 -24.21 19.61 8.50
CA GLY A 101 -22.82 19.36 8.14
C GLY A 101 -22.16 18.28 8.99
N VAL A 102 -22.33 18.33 10.32
CA VAL A 102 -21.81 17.30 11.23
C VAL A 102 -22.45 15.95 10.95
N VAL A 103 -23.78 15.89 10.80
CA VAL A 103 -24.49 14.65 10.47
C VAL A 103 -24.01 14.10 9.13
N ALA A 104 -23.84 14.94 8.12
CA ALA A 104 -23.33 14.52 6.82
C ALA A 104 -21.90 13.96 6.93
N VAL A 105 -21.00 14.63 7.63
CA VAL A 105 -19.62 14.15 7.85
C VAL A 105 -19.61 12.81 8.59
N VAL A 106 -20.41 12.67 9.65
CA VAL A 106 -20.50 11.42 10.41
C VAL A 106 -21.09 10.29 9.57
N LEU A 107 -22.13 10.55 8.78
CA LEU A 107 -22.74 9.52 7.91
C LEU A 107 -21.82 9.13 6.77
N ILE A 108 -21.19 10.09 6.09
CA ILE A 108 -20.25 9.82 5.00
C ILE A 108 -19.01 9.10 5.55
N GLY A 109 -18.40 9.62 6.62
CA GLY A 109 -17.25 8.99 7.26
C GLY A 109 -17.56 7.59 7.78
N GLY A 110 -18.71 7.42 8.45
CA GLY A 110 -19.17 6.13 8.97
C GLY A 110 -19.47 5.11 7.88
N THR A 111 -20.09 5.52 6.77
CA THR A 111 -20.35 4.63 5.63
C THR A 111 -19.08 4.23 4.89
N LEU A 112 -18.15 5.17 4.68
CA LEU A 112 -16.83 4.88 4.10
C LEU A 112 -16.02 3.93 5.00
N LEU A 113 -16.02 4.15 6.32
CA LEU A 113 -15.34 3.29 7.27
C LEU A 113 -15.97 1.89 7.29
N ALA A 114 -17.30 1.79 7.36
CA ALA A 114 -18.01 0.51 7.35
C ALA A 114 -17.77 -0.27 6.05
N SER A 115 -17.77 0.41 4.90
CA SER A 115 -17.41 -0.20 3.61
C SER A 115 -15.97 -0.73 3.65
N THR A 116 -15.01 0.11 4.08
CA THR A 116 -13.60 -0.26 4.10
C THR A 116 -13.32 -1.44 5.04
N VAL A 117 -13.93 -1.46 6.22
CA VAL A 117 -13.82 -2.57 7.18
C VAL A 117 -14.40 -3.85 6.58
N LYS A 118 -15.58 -3.77 5.95
CA LYS A 118 -16.19 -4.91 5.28
C LYS A 118 -15.30 -5.44 4.16
N ASP A 119 -14.84 -4.57 3.26
CA ASP A 119 -13.98 -4.94 2.14
C ASP A 119 -12.65 -5.54 2.63
N HIS A 120 -12.10 -5.02 3.73
CA HIS A 120 -10.90 -5.57 4.36
C HIS A 120 -11.11 -6.98 4.92
N HIS A 121 -12.22 -7.22 5.62
CA HIS A 121 -12.56 -8.56 6.09
C HIS A 121 -12.79 -9.54 4.95
N GLU A 122 -13.45 -9.12 3.88
CA GLU A 122 -13.66 -9.96 2.70
C GLU A 122 -12.35 -10.27 1.97
N LEU A 123 -11.43 -9.31 1.88
CA LEU A 123 -10.10 -9.50 1.34
C LEU A 123 -9.28 -10.50 2.17
N LEU A 124 -9.31 -10.38 3.50
CA LEU A 124 -8.66 -11.34 4.41
C LEU A 124 -9.24 -12.75 4.25
N LEU A 125 -10.56 -12.87 4.14
CA LEU A 125 -11.22 -14.16 3.93
C LEU A 125 -10.87 -14.76 2.56
N TRP A 126 -10.75 -13.94 1.53
CA TRP A 126 -10.32 -14.37 0.21
C TRP A 126 -8.87 -14.86 0.23
N ASP A 127 -7.95 -14.12 0.85
CA ASP A 127 -6.54 -14.52 0.96
C ASP A 127 -6.38 -15.81 1.78
N LEU A 128 -7.10 -15.94 2.89
CA LEU A 128 -7.14 -17.17 3.68
C LEU A 128 -7.67 -18.35 2.86
N LYS A 129 -8.73 -18.18 2.06
CA LYS A 129 -9.25 -19.23 1.16
C LYS A 129 -8.29 -19.54 0.00
N ALA A 130 -7.59 -18.55 -0.53
CA ALA A 130 -6.65 -18.72 -1.63
C ALA A 130 -5.36 -19.41 -1.21
N ASN A 131 -4.85 -19.12 0.01
CA ASN A 131 -3.63 -19.70 0.57
C ASN A 131 -3.86 -20.99 1.37
N SER A 132 -5.08 -21.22 1.90
CA SER A 132 -5.42 -22.52 2.48
C SER A 132 -5.69 -23.51 1.34
N MET A 133 -4.77 -24.45 1.17
CA MET A 133 -4.97 -25.68 0.41
C MET A 133 -6.05 -26.56 1.08
N MET A 134 -7.29 -26.07 1.25
CA MET A 134 -8.41 -26.96 1.52
C MET A 134 -8.72 -27.74 0.23
N PRO A 135 -8.96 -29.06 0.32
CA PRO A 135 -9.30 -29.86 -0.85
C PRO A 135 -10.50 -29.24 -1.55
N ARG A 136 -10.35 -28.89 -2.83
CA ARG A 136 -11.41 -28.46 -3.77
C ARG A 136 -12.42 -29.58 -4.06
N GLY A 137 -12.91 -30.26 -3.03
CA GLY A 137 -13.78 -31.41 -3.14
C GLY A 137 -14.87 -31.35 -2.09
N MET A 138 -15.91 -30.53 -2.32
CA MET A 138 -17.28 -30.74 -1.82
C MET A 138 -18.28 -29.61 -2.15
N HIS A 139 -17.94 -28.64 -2.99
CA HIS A 139 -18.91 -27.66 -3.49
C HIS A 139 -19.03 -27.70 -5.00
N ASP A 140 -20.26 -27.53 -5.50
CA ASP A 140 -20.59 -27.46 -6.92
C ASP A 140 -19.66 -26.46 -7.62
N GLU A 141 -18.72 -27.00 -8.40
CA GLU A 141 -17.50 -26.32 -8.83
C GLU A 141 -17.81 -25.09 -9.70
N ARG A 142 -18.97 -25.11 -10.36
CA ARG A 142 -19.48 -24.03 -11.22
C ARG A 142 -20.11 -22.89 -10.41
N VAL A 143 -20.85 -23.21 -9.35
CA VAL A 143 -21.46 -22.22 -8.46
C VAL A 143 -20.37 -21.51 -7.64
N SER A 144 -19.36 -22.26 -7.19
CA SER A 144 -18.23 -21.71 -6.44
C SER A 144 -17.39 -20.74 -7.29
N ARG A 145 -17.06 -21.10 -8.54
CA ARG A 145 -16.32 -20.19 -9.45
C ARG A 145 -17.09 -18.92 -9.82
N THR A 146 -18.39 -19.04 -10.08
CA THR A 146 -19.21 -17.87 -10.44
C THR A 146 -19.41 -16.94 -9.25
N GLN A 147 -19.49 -17.47 -8.03
CA GLN A 147 -19.53 -16.68 -6.82
C GLN A 147 -18.19 -16.01 -6.51
N GLU A 148 -17.07 -16.74 -6.59
CA GLU A 148 -15.73 -16.18 -6.43
C GLU A 148 -15.44 -15.04 -7.42
N GLN A 149 -15.84 -15.21 -8.69
CA GLN A 149 -15.70 -14.16 -9.70
C GLN A 149 -16.49 -12.90 -9.35
N ARG A 150 -17.73 -13.04 -8.86
CA ARG A 150 -18.55 -11.90 -8.43
C ARG A 150 -17.98 -11.21 -7.20
N GLU A 151 -17.45 -11.97 -6.24
CA GLU A 151 -16.78 -11.42 -5.06
C GLU A 151 -15.53 -10.63 -5.46
N LEU A 152 -14.72 -11.19 -6.36
CA LEU A 152 -13.53 -10.53 -6.90
C LEU A 152 -13.90 -9.25 -7.67
N GLU A 153 -14.91 -9.28 -8.53
CA GLU A 153 -15.39 -8.09 -9.26
C GLU A 153 -15.89 -7.00 -8.32
N ARG A 154 -16.56 -7.37 -7.22
CA ARG A 154 -16.98 -6.41 -6.19
C ARG A 154 -15.77 -5.79 -5.49
N LEU A 155 -14.81 -6.61 -5.06
CA LEU A 155 -13.60 -6.14 -4.38
C LEU A 155 -12.76 -5.23 -5.28
N ARG A 156 -12.67 -5.53 -6.58
CA ARG A 156 -11.99 -4.68 -7.58
C ARG A 156 -12.71 -3.35 -7.86
N ARG A 157 -13.94 -3.16 -7.40
CA ARG A 157 -14.65 -1.87 -7.43
C ARG A 157 -14.54 -1.10 -6.11
N SER A 158 -13.95 -1.69 -5.08
CA SER A 158 -13.77 -1.04 -3.78
C SER A 158 -12.54 -0.14 -3.76
N LEU A 159 -12.38 0.65 -2.69
CA LEU A 159 -11.17 1.44 -2.44
C LEU A 159 -9.91 0.56 -2.27
N LEU A 160 -10.09 -0.76 -2.07
CA LEU A 160 -9.01 -1.74 -1.91
C LEU A 160 -8.64 -2.46 -3.21
N ALA A 161 -9.19 -2.04 -4.36
CA ALA A 161 -8.90 -2.65 -5.65
C ALA A 161 -7.40 -2.87 -5.94
N PRO A 162 -6.49 -1.92 -5.63
CA PRO A 162 -5.05 -2.14 -5.83
C PRO A 162 -4.49 -3.32 -5.03
N TYR A 163 -4.98 -3.55 -3.81
CA TYR A 163 -4.57 -4.68 -2.97
C TYR A 163 -5.10 -6.02 -3.50
N VAL A 164 -6.30 -6.02 -4.09
CA VAL A 164 -6.85 -7.20 -4.78
C VAL A 164 -5.97 -7.56 -5.98
N ASP A 165 -5.57 -6.56 -6.77
CA ASP A 165 -4.71 -6.76 -7.94
C ASP A 165 -3.32 -7.29 -7.53
N ILE A 166 -2.78 -6.85 -6.39
CA ILE A 166 -1.55 -7.40 -5.79
C ILE A 166 -1.74 -8.89 -5.44
N GLY A 167 -2.81 -9.25 -4.75
CA GLY A 167 -3.12 -10.64 -4.42
C GLY A 167 -3.24 -11.52 -5.67
N LEU A 168 -3.91 -11.02 -6.71
CA LEU A 168 -4.02 -11.71 -8.00
C LEU A 168 -2.66 -11.86 -8.70
N ALA A 169 -1.78 -10.87 -8.61
CA ALA A 169 -0.42 -10.96 -9.15
C ALA A 169 0.39 -12.07 -8.46
N PHE A 170 0.22 -12.23 -7.15
CA PHE A 170 0.78 -13.37 -6.39
C PHE A 170 0.21 -14.72 -6.83
N SER A 171 -1.04 -14.77 -7.31
CA SER A 171 -1.66 -16.01 -7.79
C SER A 171 -1.38 -16.32 -9.27
N LEU A 172 -0.83 -15.39 -10.06
CA LEU A 172 -0.58 -15.62 -11.49
C LEU A 172 0.35 -16.84 -11.71
N PRO A 173 -0.06 -17.84 -12.50
CA PRO A 173 0.79 -19.00 -12.79
C PRO A 173 1.96 -18.59 -13.70
N ILE A 174 3.13 -19.16 -13.43
CA ILE A 174 4.30 -19.03 -14.31
C ILE A 174 4.13 -20.02 -15.46
N SER A 175 3.68 -19.51 -16.60
CA SER A 175 3.41 -20.30 -17.79
C SER A 175 3.26 -19.40 -19.02
N ARG A 176 3.47 -19.96 -20.22
CA ARG A 176 3.47 -19.24 -21.50
C ARG A 176 2.08 -18.78 -21.99
N ASP A 177 0.98 -19.29 -21.43
CA ASP A 177 -0.36 -18.87 -21.82
C ASP A 177 -0.63 -17.40 -21.44
N ASN A 178 -1.32 -16.67 -22.33
CA ASN A 178 -1.74 -15.28 -22.13
C ASN A 178 -0.63 -14.36 -21.60
N LEU A 179 0.60 -14.57 -22.08
CA LEU A 179 1.80 -13.97 -21.49
C LEU A 179 1.78 -12.44 -21.51
N GLU A 180 1.34 -11.82 -22.60
CA GLU A 180 1.20 -10.35 -22.67
C GLU A 180 0.19 -9.79 -21.66
N SER A 181 -0.90 -10.52 -21.42
CA SER A 181 -1.87 -10.14 -20.39
C SER A 181 -1.27 -10.27 -18.99
N LYS A 182 -0.45 -11.29 -18.75
CA LYS A 182 0.27 -11.46 -17.48
C LYS A 182 1.31 -10.37 -17.27
N ILE A 183 2.10 -10.04 -18.29
CA ILE A 183 3.10 -8.97 -18.25
C ILE A 183 2.44 -7.63 -17.94
N SER A 184 1.43 -7.23 -18.72
CA SER A 184 0.76 -5.95 -18.52
C SER A 184 0.00 -5.87 -17.18
N PHE A 185 -0.59 -6.97 -16.71
CA PHE A 185 -1.23 -7.03 -15.40
C PHE A 185 -0.21 -6.87 -14.27
N ASN A 186 0.87 -7.65 -14.33
CA ASN A 186 1.89 -7.67 -13.29
C ASN A 186 2.68 -6.35 -13.26
N GLU A 187 2.86 -5.69 -14.42
CA GLU A 187 3.40 -4.33 -14.51
C GLU A 187 2.52 -3.29 -13.80
N ARG A 188 1.19 -3.35 -13.96
CA ARG A 188 0.29 -2.46 -13.20
C ARG A 188 0.36 -2.71 -11.69
N ALA A 189 0.49 -3.97 -11.28
CA ALA A 189 0.67 -4.33 -9.87
C ALA A 189 1.97 -3.72 -9.31
N MET A 190 3.08 -3.80 -10.06
CA MET A 190 4.36 -3.19 -9.66
C MET A 190 4.32 -1.65 -9.58
N HIS A 191 3.52 -0.99 -10.42
CA HIS A 191 3.34 0.47 -10.33
C HIS A 191 2.69 0.90 -9.01
N PHE A 192 1.83 0.06 -8.43
CA PHE A 192 1.25 0.31 -7.12
C PHE A 192 2.19 -0.10 -6.00
N LEU A 193 2.68 -1.34 -6.02
CA LEU A 193 3.59 -1.86 -4.99
C LEU A 193 4.56 -2.89 -5.60
N PRO A 194 5.84 -2.53 -5.83
CA PRO A 194 6.82 -3.39 -6.48
C PRO A 194 7.40 -4.45 -5.52
N LEU A 195 6.56 -5.39 -5.08
CA LEU A 195 6.97 -6.48 -4.19
C LEU A 195 7.88 -7.48 -4.92
N PHE A 196 8.94 -7.95 -4.26
CA PHE A 196 9.95 -8.81 -4.88
C PHE A 196 9.41 -10.10 -5.54
N PRO A 197 8.41 -10.80 -4.98
CA PRO A 197 7.83 -11.95 -5.67
C PRO A 197 7.10 -11.57 -6.97
N ILE A 198 6.52 -10.37 -7.04
CA ILE A 198 5.85 -9.83 -8.23
C ILE A 198 6.91 -9.42 -9.27
N VAL A 199 7.97 -8.74 -8.84
CA VAL A 199 9.12 -8.37 -9.69
C VAL A 199 9.81 -9.62 -10.26
N ARG A 200 10.00 -10.66 -9.44
CA ARG A 200 10.54 -11.96 -9.87
C ARG A 200 9.68 -12.59 -10.96
N LYS A 201 8.36 -12.62 -10.79
CA LYS A 201 7.45 -13.10 -11.85
C LYS A 201 7.54 -12.24 -13.10
N GLN A 202 7.69 -10.92 -12.97
CA GLN A 202 7.83 -10.03 -14.12
C GLN A 202 9.08 -10.36 -14.94
N ILE A 203 10.22 -10.55 -14.27
CA ILE A 203 11.48 -10.97 -14.89
C ILE A 203 11.28 -12.24 -15.70
N ILE A 204 10.62 -13.24 -15.11
CA ILE A 204 10.35 -14.53 -15.74
C ILE A 204 9.36 -14.37 -16.92
N PHE A 205 8.29 -13.60 -16.77
CA PHE A 205 7.32 -13.37 -17.84
C PHE A 205 7.97 -12.68 -19.05
N LEU A 206 8.79 -11.65 -18.82
CA LEU A 206 9.53 -10.96 -19.88
C LEU A 206 10.52 -11.89 -20.58
N ALA A 207 11.24 -12.72 -19.81
CA ALA A 207 12.16 -13.71 -20.38
C ALA A 207 11.42 -14.74 -21.25
N MET A 208 10.29 -15.26 -20.79
CA MET A 208 9.46 -16.19 -21.57
C MET A 208 8.89 -15.55 -22.86
N ALA A 209 8.65 -14.23 -22.83
CA ALA A 209 8.14 -13.47 -23.97
C ALA A 209 9.24 -13.07 -24.98
N GLY A 210 10.51 -13.39 -24.70
CA GLY A 210 11.64 -12.95 -25.52
C GLY A 210 11.99 -11.46 -25.36
N ARG A 211 11.40 -10.77 -24.36
CA ARG A 211 11.72 -9.38 -23.99
C ARG A 211 12.95 -9.37 -23.08
N GLU A 212 14.05 -9.89 -23.62
CA GLU A 212 15.25 -10.21 -22.87
C GLU A 212 15.88 -8.96 -22.24
N GLN A 213 16.00 -7.87 -22.99
CA GLN A 213 16.59 -6.63 -22.50
C GLN A 213 15.88 -6.11 -21.24
N GLU A 214 14.55 -6.05 -21.26
CA GLU A 214 13.74 -5.58 -20.12
C GLU A 214 13.82 -6.53 -18.93
N SER A 215 13.87 -7.84 -19.19
CA SER A 215 14.10 -8.85 -18.15
C SER A 215 15.44 -8.63 -17.45
N LEU A 216 16.51 -8.42 -18.21
CA LEU A 216 17.85 -8.19 -17.70
C LEU A 216 17.97 -6.87 -16.92
N GLU A 217 17.32 -5.81 -17.40
CA GLU A 217 17.26 -4.52 -16.69
C GLU A 217 16.60 -4.67 -15.31
N LEU A 218 15.50 -5.43 -15.21
CA LEU A 218 14.85 -5.72 -13.93
C LEU A 218 15.68 -6.63 -13.01
N VAL A 219 16.44 -7.59 -13.57
CA VAL A 219 17.40 -8.38 -12.78
C VAL A 219 18.46 -7.50 -12.16
N GLU A 220 19.01 -6.55 -12.92
CA GLU A 220 19.99 -5.59 -12.39
C GLU A 220 19.38 -4.66 -11.34
N TYR A 221 18.16 -4.18 -11.58
CA TYR A 221 17.43 -3.39 -10.60
C TYR A 221 17.27 -4.16 -9.28
N MET A 222 16.85 -5.44 -9.34
CA MET A 222 16.72 -6.31 -8.17
C MET A 222 18.06 -6.52 -7.47
N ALA A 223 19.14 -6.76 -8.22
CA ALA A 223 20.47 -6.95 -7.65
C ALA A 223 20.99 -5.72 -6.88
N ARG A 224 20.68 -4.51 -7.36
CA ARG A 224 21.10 -3.26 -6.70
C ARG A 224 20.33 -2.99 -5.41
N HIS A 225 19.02 -3.25 -5.40
CA HIS A 225 18.16 -2.86 -4.28
C HIS A 225 17.98 -3.98 -3.24
N GLN A 226 18.06 -5.24 -3.67
CA GLN A 226 17.88 -6.38 -2.78
C GLN A 226 18.63 -7.64 -3.27
N PRO A 227 19.97 -7.68 -3.14
CA PRO A 227 20.79 -8.77 -3.66
C PRO A 227 20.43 -10.14 -3.08
N GLY A 228 19.89 -10.19 -1.85
CA GLY A 228 19.44 -11.45 -1.21
C GLY A 228 18.34 -12.19 -1.96
N SER A 229 17.52 -11.48 -2.75
CA SER A 229 16.40 -12.08 -3.51
C SER A 229 16.81 -12.75 -4.81
N LEU A 230 18.06 -12.56 -5.26
CA LEU A 230 18.59 -13.23 -6.44
C LEU A 230 18.65 -14.76 -6.27
N GLY A 231 18.86 -15.25 -5.05
CA GLY A 231 18.82 -16.68 -4.73
C GLY A 231 17.46 -17.29 -5.03
N GLU A 232 16.38 -16.67 -4.54
CA GLU A 232 15.01 -17.14 -4.80
C GLU A 232 14.64 -17.06 -6.30
N LEU A 233 15.10 -16.02 -7.00
CA LEU A 233 14.92 -15.91 -8.45
C LEU A 233 15.62 -17.06 -9.18
N ARG A 234 16.88 -17.35 -8.84
CA ARG A 234 17.63 -18.48 -9.42
C ARG A 234 16.92 -19.81 -9.15
N ASP A 235 16.49 -20.04 -7.90
CA ASP A 235 15.82 -21.28 -7.52
C ASP A 235 14.49 -21.46 -8.28
N THR A 236 13.76 -20.36 -8.52
CA THR A 236 12.54 -20.37 -9.33
C THR A 236 12.85 -20.67 -10.80
N LEU A 237 13.88 -20.04 -11.38
CA LEU A 237 14.31 -20.29 -12.76
C LEU A 237 14.70 -21.76 -12.95
N ASN A 238 15.45 -22.34 -12.01
CA ASN A 238 15.89 -23.74 -12.06
C ASN A 238 14.74 -24.76 -11.96
N GLN A 239 13.56 -24.35 -11.50
CA GLN A 239 12.36 -25.21 -11.47
C GLN A 239 11.56 -25.15 -12.78
N LEU A 240 11.83 -24.18 -13.65
CA LEU A 240 11.12 -24.05 -14.92
C LEU A 240 11.58 -25.11 -15.91
N LYS A 241 10.62 -25.65 -16.66
CA LYS A 241 10.93 -26.60 -17.73
C LYS A 241 11.63 -25.87 -18.88
N ASP A 242 12.53 -26.58 -19.58
CA ASP A 242 13.21 -26.06 -20.77
C ASP A 242 12.23 -25.57 -21.86
N SER A 243 11.06 -26.21 -21.97
CA SER A 243 9.96 -25.78 -22.85
C SER A 243 9.37 -24.41 -22.48
N GLU A 244 9.41 -24.03 -21.21
CA GLU A 244 8.91 -22.74 -20.72
C GLU A 244 9.99 -21.67 -20.83
N LEU A 245 11.20 -21.98 -20.39
CA LEU A 245 12.34 -21.09 -20.51
C LEU A 245 13.62 -21.91 -20.73
N PRO A 246 14.32 -21.72 -21.86
CA PRO A 246 15.52 -22.46 -22.18
C PRO A 246 16.58 -22.41 -21.06
N GLU A 247 17.27 -23.52 -20.84
CA GLU A 247 18.38 -23.64 -19.88
C GLU A 247 19.53 -22.65 -20.19
N ASP A 248 19.73 -22.31 -21.46
CA ASP A 248 20.76 -21.36 -21.93
C ASP A 248 20.29 -19.89 -21.97
N SER A 249 19.10 -19.60 -21.42
CA SER A 249 18.56 -18.24 -21.42
C SER A 249 19.48 -17.24 -20.70
N ALA A 250 19.65 -16.07 -21.31
CA ALA A 250 20.54 -15.04 -20.78
C ALA A 250 20.17 -14.55 -19.37
N VAL A 251 18.88 -14.64 -19.00
CA VAL A 251 18.42 -14.30 -17.65
C VAL A 251 19.05 -15.21 -16.59
N ARG A 252 19.18 -16.53 -16.85
CA ARG A 252 19.86 -17.48 -15.95
C ARG A 252 21.34 -17.12 -15.81
N ALA A 253 22.02 -16.94 -16.94
CA ALA A 253 23.43 -16.56 -16.98
C ALA A 253 23.70 -15.23 -16.25
N LYS A 254 22.82 -14.25 -16.40
CA LYS A 254 22.91 -12.95 -15.71
C LYS A 254 22.76 -13.09 -14.21
N VAL A 255 21.75 -13.84 -13.75
CA VAL A 255 21.51 -14.07 -12.31
C VAL A 255 22.72 -14.77 -11.67
N ASP A 256 23.26 -15.80 -12.30
CA ASP A 256 24.44 -16.52 -11.81
C ASP A 256 25.70 -15.64 -11.80
N SER A 257 25.88 -14.81 -12.83
CA SER A 257 26.98 -13.83 -12.86
C SER A 257 26.86 -12.81 -11.73
N LEU A 258 25.66 -12.40 -11.33
CA LEU A 258 25.48 -11.43 -10.26
C LEU A 258 25.68 -12.07 -8.89
N ILE A 259 25.14 -13.27 -8.67
CA ILE A 259 25.34 -14.02 -7.43
C ILE A 259 26.82 -14.33 -7.18
N SER A 260 27.56 -14.73 -8.20
CA SER A 260 29.00 -15.02 -8.09
C SER A 260 29.83 -13.77 -7.75
N ARG A 261 29.46 -12.59 -8.25
CA ARG A 261 30.09 -11.31 -7.89
C ARG A 261 29.76 -10.84 -6.48
N SER A 262 28.64 -11.27 -5.91
CA SER A 262 28.18 -10.88 -4.57
C SER A 262 28.71 -11.78 -3.44
N ARG A 263 29.40 -12.90 -3.75
CA ARG A 263 30.06 -13.74 -2.75
C ARG A 263 31.46 -13.17 -2.45
N PRO A 264 31.78 -12.84 -1.18
CA PRO A 264 33.11 -12.40 -0.77
C PRO A 264 34.16 -13.51 -0.90
#